data_AF-A0AAJ0C0B5-F1
#
_entry.id   AF-A0AAJ0C0B5-F1
#
_cell.length_a   1.000
_cell.length_b   1.000
_cell.length_c   1.000
_cell.angle_alpha   90.00
_cell.angle_beta   90.00
_cell.angle_gamma   90.00
#
_symmetry.space_group_name_H-M   'P 1'
#
loop_
_entity.id
_entity.type
_entity.pdbx_description
1 polymer ?
#
loop_
_entity_poly.entity_id
_entity_poly.type
_entity_poly.pdbx_seq_one_letter_code
_entity_poly.pdbx_strand_id
1 'polypeptide(L)'
;MQTVGLFLEPLPIRIAFCDSVGDQGGGAISTWPVSCSEYVGAVQSLAQRALSHAIPWRRLLGHLGIKPDELLPDHPLFDCVVSFHDMCSTEQSGSGAWNQLTVGPGVQPQLVWSEGSKFKLMVEFTAISEATLILRLEYDDSCYEGAAHIAAVRRMILRVLEAAITAGGGDERSFEDLREDMKREWQVEEASGFVTESSCGDEARFVAGTDGLFQASLANLGEEFSCSPRIS
;
A
#
# COMPACT_ATOMS: atom_id res chain seq x y z
N MET A 1 13.78 25.55 3.83
CA MET A 1 14.35 25.54 2.48
C MET A 1 13.28 24.94 1.57
N GLN A 2 12.62 25.74 0.73
CA GLN A 2 11.61 25.26 -0.23
C GLN A 2 12.31 25.11 -1.58
N THR A 3 12.61 23.87 -1.94
CA THR A 3 13.31 23.55 -3.20
C THR A 3 12.42 22.65 -4.03
N VAL A 4 12.23 23.01 -5.30
CA VAL A 4 11.57 22.14 -6.28
C VAL A 4 12.62 21.23 -6.90
N GLY A 5 12.39 19.91 -6.89
CA GLY A 5 13.30 18.91 -7.43
C GLY A 5 12.78 17.50 -7.25
N LEU A 6 13.39 16.54 -7.96
CA LEU A 6 13.11 15.12 -7.80
C LEU A 6 13.97 14.56 -6.67
N PHE A 7 13.37 14.40 -5.49
CA PHE A 7 14.04 13.90 -4.28
C PHE A 7 13.58 12.49 -3.88
N LEU A 8 12.64 11.90 -4.64
CA LEU A 8 12.12 10.57 -4.37
C LEU A 8 13.08 9.51 -4.91
N GLU A 9 13.59 8.69 -4.00
CA GLU A 9 14.40 7.52 -4.32
C GLU A 9 13.76 6.28 -3.69
N PRO A 10 13.77 5.13 -4.39
CA PRO A 10 13.20 3.91 -3.85
C PRO A 10 14.10 3.33 -2.75
N LEU A 11 13.47 2.80 -1.69
CA LEU A 11 14.16 2.19 -0.56
C LEU A 11 13.98 0.67 -0.58
N PRO A 12 15.02 -0.12 -0.88
CA PRO A 12 14.93 -1.57 -0.79
C PRO A 12 14.70 -2.02 0.65
N ILE A 13 13.64 -2.80 0.86
CA ILE A 13 13.36 -3.48 2.12
C ILE A 13 13.29 -4.97 1.82
N ARG A 14 14.25 -5.74 2.35
CA ARG A 14 14.26 -7.19 2.23
C ARG A 14 13.59 -7.81 3.44
N ILE A 15 12.42 -8.42 3.23
CA ILE A 15 11.72 -9.20 4.24
C ILE A 15 12.06 -10.66 3.99
N ALA A 16 12.88 -11.26 4.85
CA ALA A 16 13.30 -12.65 4.73
C ALA A 16 13.34 -13.31 6.11
N PHE A 17 12.74 -14.50 6.19
CA PHE A 17 12.73 -15.36 7.37
C PHE A 17 13.47 -16.66 7.04
N CYS A 18 14.28 -17.15 7.97
CA CYS A 18 15.03 -18.39 7.80
C CYS A 18 14.41 -19.54 8.59
N ASP A 19 14.43 -20.74 7.99
CA ASP A 19 13.97 -21.99 8.63
C ASP A 19 14.95 -22.54 9.68
N SER A 20 16.15 -21.97 9.80
CA SER A 20 17.23 -22.54 10.62
C SER A 20 17.98 -21.51 11.45
N VAL A 21 18.13 -21.83 12.74
CA VAL A 21 19.01 -21.17 13.71
C VAL A 21 20.45 -21.57 13.37
N GLY A 22 21.05 -20.96 12.35
CA GLY A 22 22.39 -21.39 11.92
C GLY A 22 23.15 -20.47 11.00
N ASP A 23 22.50 -19.69 10.14
CA ASP A 23 23.22 -18.86 9.17
C ASP A 23 23.23 -17.38 9.58
N GLN A 24 24.29 -16.96 10.27
CA GLN A 24 24.50 -15.57 10.71
C GLN A 24 24.95 -14.64 9.56
N GLY A 25 24.88 -15.11 8.31
CA GLY A 25 25.30 -14.39 7.11
C GLY A 25 24.23 -13.46 6.54
N GLY A 26 23.89 -12.39 7.27
CA GLY A 26 23.29 -11.19 6.68
C GLY A 26 21.79 -11.01 6.87
N GLY A 27 21.41 -10.08 7.75
CA GLY A 27 20.15 -9.32 7.76
C GLY A 27 18.82 -10.08 7.88
N ALA A 28 18.79 -11.40 7.73
CA ALA A 28 17.60 -12.23 7.80
C ALA A 28 17.13 -12.41 9.25
N ILE A 29 15.82 -12.56 9.42
CA ILE A 29 15.22 -12.84 10.72
C ILE A 29 15.38 -14.34 11.00
N SER A 30 16.06 -14.66 12.10
CA SER A 30 16.53 -16.00 12.46
C SER A 30 15.43 -17.03 12.76
N THR A 31 14.16 -16.60 12.83
CA THR A 31 13.00 -17.46 13.06
C THR A 31 11.78 -16.87 12.35
N TRP A 32 10.88 -17.74 11.88
CA TRP A 32 9.57 -17.31 11.40
C TRP A 32 8.74 -16.68 12.52
N PRO A 33 7.92 -15.65 12.24
CA PRO A 33 7.02 -15.07 13.24
C PRO A 33 5.97 -16.09 13.66
N VAL A 34 5.70 -16.15 14.95
CA VAL A 34 4.65 -17.02 15.49
C VAL A 34 3.27 -16.40 15.29
N SER A 35 3.18 -15.07 15.36
CA SER A 35 1.92 -14.32 15.24
C SER A 35 1.99 -13.21 14.20
N CYS A 36 0.82 -12.73 13.76
CA CYS A 36 0.72 -11.58 12.85
C CYS A 36 1.35 -10.30 13.46
N SER A 37 1.22 -10.09 14.77
CA SER A 37 1.82 -8.92 15.44
C SER A 37 3.34 -8.97 15.45
N GLU A 38 3.93 -10.16 15.65
CA GLU A 38 5.37 -10.36 15.50
C GLU A 38 5.85 -10.10 14.06
N TYR A 39 5.08 -10.54 13.06
CA TYR A 39 5.38 -10.26 11.65
C TYR A 39 5.37 -8.75 11.37
N VAL A 40 4.34 -8.03 11.82
CA VAL A 40 4.25 -6.57 11.64
C VAL A 40 5.41 -5.86 12.35
N GLY A 41 5.75 -6.25 13.58
CA GLY A 41 6.88 -5.68 14.32
C GLY A 41 8.24 -5.95 13.64
N ALA A 42 8.41 -7.14 13.06
CA ALA A 42 9.56 -7.49 12.24
C ALA A 42 9.68 -6.61 10.99
N VAL A 43 8.59 -6.45 10.22
CA VAL A 43 8.57 -5.59 9.03
C VAL A 43 8.85 -4.14 9.39
N GLN A 44 8.25 -3.63 10.48
CA GLN A 44 8.51 -2.28 10.98
C GLN A 44 10.00 -2.09 11.32
N SER A 45 10.60 -3.05 12.02
CA SER A 45 12.01 -3.01 12.39
C SER A 45 12.92 -3.03 11.17
N LEU A 46 12.62 -3.86 10.16
CA LEU A 46 13.37 -3.93 8.91
C LEU A 46 13.25 -2.63 8.10
N ALA A 47 12.07 -2.04 8.02
CA ALA A 47 11.84 -0.77 7.35
C ALA A 47 12.63 0.38 8.02
N GLN A 48 12.61 0.46 9.35
CA GLN A 48 13.39 1.43 10.11
C GLN A 48 14.89 1.26 9.90
N ARG A 49 15.38 0.00 9.88
CA ARG A 49 16.80 -0.29 9.59
C ARG A 49 17.18 0.11 8.17
N ALA A 50 16.36 -0.23 7.18
CA ALA A 50 16.59 0.18 5.78
C ALA A 50 16.69 1.71 5.68
N LEU A 51 15.77 2.43 6.33
CA LEU A 51 15.78 3.88 6.35
C LEU A 51 17.04 4.45 7.02
N SER A 52 17.48 3.88 8.15
CA SER A 52 18.69 4.30 8.87
C SER A 52 19.99 4.11 8.08
N HIS A 53 19.96 3.23 7.07
CA HIS A 53 21.08 2.89 6.21
C HIS A 53 20.78 3.20 4.74
N ALA A 54 19.91 4.19 4.47
CA ALA A 54 19.55 4.56 3.10
C ALA A 54 20.79 5.00 2.31
N ILE A 55 20.99 4.37 1.15
CA ILE A 55 22.07 4.69 0.20
C ILE A 55 21.41 5.29 -1.04
N PRO A 56 21.96 6.39 -1.60
CA PRO A 56 21.44 6.94 -2.84
C PRO A 56 21.32 5.88 -3.94
N TRP A 57 20.17 5.82 -4.62
CA TRP A 57 19.81 4.71 -5.51
C TRP A 57 20.90 4.32 -6.51
N ARG A 58 21.47 5.32 -7.20
CA ARG A 58 22.55 5.09 -8.17
C ARG A 58 23.82 4.49 -7.54
N ARG A 59 24.13 4.87 -6.30
CA ARG A 59 25.28 4.31 -5.57
C ARG A 59 25.00 2.88 -5.15
N LEU A 60 23.78 2.59 -4.70
CA LEU A 60 23.38 1.23 -4.35
C LEU A 60 23.55 0.30 -5.57
N LEU A 61 23.00 0.67 -6.73
CA LEU A 61 23.15 -0.12 -7.95
C LEU A 61 24.62 -0.31 -8.34
N GLY A 62 25.43 0.75 -8.23
CA GLY A 62 26.87 0.67 -8.45
C GLY A 62 27.59 -0.29 -7.50
N HIS A 63 27.22 -0.31 -6.22
CA HIS A 63 27.76 -1.26 -5.23
C HIS A 63 27.37 -2.71 -5.53
N LEU A 64 26.19 -2.93 -6.12
CA LEU A 64 25.72 -4.25 -6.55
C LEU A 64 26.25 -4.67 -7.93
N GLY A 65 27.02 -3.80 -8.61
CA GLY A 65 27.49 -4.06 -9.97
C GLY A 65 26.38 -4.06 -11.01
N ILE A 66 25.21 -3.50 -10.68
CA ILE A 66 24.04 -3.47 -11.55
C ILE A 66 24.12 -2.24 -12.45
N LYS A 67 23.96 -2.46 -13.76
CA LYS A 67 23.85 -1.39 -14.76
C LYS A 67 22.38 -1.27 -15.19
N PRO A 68 21.62 -0.29 -14.67
CA PRO A 68 20.18 -0.20 -14.91
C PRO A 68 19.83 -0.03 -16.40
N ASP A 69 20.68 0.62 -17.19
CA ASP A 69 20.45 0.81 -18.64
C ASP A 69 20.41 -0.51 -19.42
N GLU A 70 21.08 -1.56 -18.91
CA GLU A 70 21.08 -2.90 -19.52
C GLU A 70 19.83 -3.72 -19.13
N LEU A 71 19.06 -3.26 -18.16
CA LEU A 71 17.90 -3.97 -17.60
C LEU A 71 16.56 -3.39 -18.05
N LEU A 72 16.55 -2.28 -18.78
CA LEU A 72 15.32 -1.72 -19.33
C LEU A 72 14.60 -2.72 -20.26
N PRO A 73 13.28 -2.88 -20.14
CA PRO A 73 12.34 -2.04 -19.36
C PRO A 73 12.17 -2.45 -17.88
N ASP A 74 12.77 -3.55 -17.43
CA ASP A 74 12.58 -4.09 -16.08
C ASP A 74 13.21 -3.20 -15.00
N HIS A 75 12.54 -3.13 -13.85
CA HIS A 75 13.11 -2.48 -12.68
C HIS A 75 14.22 -3.37 -12.08
N PRO A 76 15.43 -2.84 -11.80
CA PRO A 76 16.63 -3.65 -11.57
C PRO A 76 16.63 -4.50 -10.28
N LEU A 77 15.73 -4.21 -9.33
CA LEU A 77 15.70 -4.87 -8.02
C LEU A 77 14.31 -5.19 -7.48
N PHE A 78 13.23 -4.67 -8.08
CA PHE A 78 11.89 -4.73 -7.46
C PHE A 78 10.87 -5.22 -8.48
N ASP A 79 10.17 -6.30 -8.13
CA ASP A 79 8.96 -6.71 -8.83
C ASP A 79 7.71 -5.99 -8.25
N CYS A 80 7.76 -5.63 -6.96
CA CYS A 80 6.68 -4.96 -6.26
C CYS A 80 7.19 -3.71 -5.53
N VAL A 81 6.43 -2.61 -5.63
CA VAL A 81 6.66 -1.37 -4.88
C VAL A 81 5.46 -1.08 -4.00
N VAL A 82 5.72 -0.63 -2.77
CA VAL A 82 4.67 -0.19 -1.85
C VAL A 82 4.89 1.28 -1.51
N SER A 83 3.85 2.10 -1.63
CA SER A 83 3.84 3.50 -1.20
C SER A 83 2.73 3.75 -0.20
N PHE A 84 2.96 4.69 0.71
CA PHE A 84 1.97 5.16 1.66
C PHE A 84 2.00 6.68 1.71
N HIS A 85 0.84 7.30 1.54
CA HIS A 85 0.64 8.74 1.65
C HIS A 85 -0.32 9.03 2.79
N ASP A 86 0.09 9.89 3.71
CA ASP A 86 -0.77 10.44 4.74
C ASP A 86 -1.25 11.82 4.30
N MET A 87 -2.54 11.93 3.98
CA MET A 87 -3.18 13.19 3.65
C MET A 87 -4.04 13.72 4.80
N CYS A 88 -4.29 12.92 5.85
CA CYS A 88 -5.04 13.29 7.06
C CYS A 88 -4.33 14.41 7.84
N SER A 89 -3.01 14.30 8.01
CA SER A 89 -2.19 15.24 8.80
C SER A 89 -2.16 16.67 8.24
N THR A 90 -2.68 16.86 7.04
CA THR A 90 -2.71 18.16 6.38
C THR A 90 -3.93 19.03 6.75
N GLU A 91 -4.92 18.47 7.44
CA GLU A 91 -6.08 19.21 7.96
C GLU A 91 -5.71 20.14 9.13
N GLN A 92 -4.84 19.69 10.03
CA GLN A 92 -4.45 20.45 11.24
C GLN A 92 -3.58 21.68 10.93
N SER A 93 -2.90 21.69 9.79
CA SER A 93 -2.05 22.81 9.36
C SER A 93 -2.75 23.80 8.42
N GLY A 94 -4.02 23.58 8.07
CA GLY A 94 -4.75 24.44 7.14
C GLY A 94 -4.17 24.51 5.72
N SER A 95 -3.18 23.67 5.40
CA SER A 95 -2.37 23.75 4.16
C SER A 95 -2.31 22.42 3.41
N GLY A 96 -3.31 21.55 3.59
CA GLY A 96 -3.39 20.31 2.82
C GLY A 96 -3.72 20.50 1.36
N ALA A 97 -3.21 19.58 0.54
CA ALA A 97 -3.52 19.50 -0.89
C ALA A 97 -5.03 19.36 -1.16
N TRP A 98 -5.80 18.92 -0.14
CA TRP A 98 -7.25 18.77 -0.18
C TRP A 98 -8.01 19.90 0.51
N ASN A 99 -7.31 20.83 1.17
CA ASN A 99 -7.96 21.96 1.79
C ASN A 99 -8.36 22.97 0.71
N GLN A 100 -9.66 23.01 0.39
CA GLN A 100 -10.26 23.99 -0.54
C GLN A 100 -9.87 25.44 -0.20
N LEU A 101 -9.54 25.74 1.06
CA LEU A 101 -9.09 27.05 1.51
C LEU A 101 -7.80 27.53 0.80
N THR A 102 -6.95 26.63 0.30
CA THR A 102 -5.67 26.98 -0.33
C THR A 102 -5.75 27.26 -1.82
N VAL A 103 -6.78 26.76 -2.52
CA VAL A 103 -6.87 26.82 -3.99
C VAL A 103 -7.86 27.89 -4.47
N GLY A 104 -8.76 28.36 -3.59
CA GLY A 104 -9.70 29.45 -3.84
C GLY A 104 -11.13 28.96 -4.14
N PRO A 105 -12.13 29.85 -4.04
CA PRO A 105 -13.53 29.50 -4.23
C PRO A 105 -13.79 28.99 -5.65
N GLY A 106 -14.53 27.88 -5.75
CA GLY A 106 -14.92 27.28 -7.03
C GLY A 106 -13.96 26.24 -7.59
N VAL A 107 -12.87 25.92 -6.88
CA VAL A 107 -11.95 24.83 -7.28
C VAL A 107 -12.23 23.59 -6.44
N GLN A 108 -12.47 22.47 -7.10
CA GLN A 108 -12.62 21.16 -6.46
C GLN A 108 -11.43 20.27 -6.81
N PRO A 109 -10.73 19.71 -5.82
CA PRO A 109 -9.65 18.78 -6.08
C PRO A 109 -10.20 17.49 -6.69
N GLN A 110 -9.48 16.92 -7.65
CA GLN A 110 -9.84 15.69 -8.36
C GLN A 110 -8.74 14.66 -8.17
N LEU A 111 -9.12 13.42 -7.86
CA LEU A 111 -8.21 12.28 -7.92
C LEU A 111 -8.03 11.91 -9.39
N VAL A 112 -6.79 12.02 -9.86
CA VAL A 112 -6.41 11.61 -11.21
C VAL A 112 -5.19 10.71 -11.13
N TRP A 113 -5.16 9.69 -11.97
CA TRP A 113 -4.02 8.79 -12.13
C TRP A 113 -3.73 8.62 -13.61
N SER A 114 -2.46 8.39 -13.93
CA SER A 114 -2.06 8.00 -15.27
C SER A 114 -2.42 6.53 -15.53
N GLU A 115 -2.77 6.21 -16.77
CA GLU A 115 -2.84 4.82 -17.23
C GLU A 115 -1.45 4.24 -17.47
N GLY A 116 -1.33 2.92 -17.36
CA GLY A 116 -0.07 2.18 -17.48
C GLY A 116 0.60 1.93 -16.13
N SER A 117 1.74 1.23 -16.18
CA SER A 117 2.49 0.89 -14.97
C SER A 117 3.98 1.08 -15.13
N LYS A 118 4.60 1.61 -14.07
CA LYS A 118 6.06 1.77 -13.99
C LYS A 118 6.77 0.56 -13.38
N PHE A 119 6.03 -0.28 -12.67
CA PHE A 119 6.53 -1.48 -11.99
C PHE A 119 5.67 -2.69 -12.39
N LYS A 120 6.10 -3.92 -12.13
CA LYS A 120 5.22 -5.08 -12.41
C LYS A 120 3.96 -4.98 -11.53
N LEU A 121 4.14 -4.64 -10.26
CA LEU A 121 3.07 -4.29 -9.33
C LEU A 121 3.48 -3.09 -8.45
N MET A 122 2.59 -2.14 -8.26
CA MET A 122 2.69 -1.12 -7.22
C MET A 122 1.39 -1.10 -6.41
N VAL A 123 1.56 -1.18 -5.09
CA VAL A 123 0.49 -1.13 -4.10
C VAL A 123 0.60 0.20 -3.38
N GLU A 124 -0.31 1.11 -3.66
CA GLU A 124 -0.31 2.45 -3.08
C GLU A 124 -1.47 2.61 -2.10
N PHE A 125 -1.12 3.01 -0.88
CA PHE A 125 -2.07 3.34 0.18
C PHE A 125 -2.12 4.85 0.38
N THR A 126 -3.32 5.41 0.42
CA THR A 126 -3.52 6.85 0.70
C THR A 126 -4.55 7.03 1.80
N ALA A 127 -4.12 7.46 2.97
CA ALA A 127 -5.01 7.80 4.08
C ALA A 127 -5.58 9.20 3.84
N ILE A 128 -6.90 9.29 3.63
CA ILE A 128 -7.59 10.56 3.40
C ILE A 128 -8.21 11.10 4.69
N SER A 129 -8.73 10.19 5.52
CA SER A 129 -9.24 10.50 6.85
C SER A 129 -8.96 9.33 7.79
N GLU A 130 -9.17 9.54 9.09
CA GLU A 130 -9.06 8.49 10.12
C GLU A 130 -9.90 7.23 9.81
N ALA A 131 -10.96 7.38 9.00
CA ALA A 131 -11.87 6.29 8.64
C ALA A 131 -11.76 5.85 7.17
N THR A 132 -10.89 6.47 6.36
CA THR A 132 -10.84 6.24 4.91
C THR A 132 -9.42 6.06 4.40
N LEU A 133 -9.15 4.86 3.89
CA LEU A 133 -7.91 4.48 3.22
C LEU A 133 -8.24 4.09 1.77
N ILE A 134 -7.56 4.70 0.81
CA ILE A 134 -7.59 4.28 -0.59
C ILE A 134 -6.46 3.29 -0.83
N LEU A 135 -6.80 2.17 -1.48
CA LEU A 135 -5.86 1.23 -2.06
C LEU A 135 -5.89 1.38 -3.59
N ARG A 136 -4.74 1.72 -4.19
CA ARG A 136 -4.54 1.73 -5.63
C ARG A 136 -3.56 0.64 -6.01
N LEU A 137 -3.93 -0.15 -7.01
CA LEU A 137 -3.06 -1.15 -7.64
C LEU A 137 -2.72 -0.65 -9.04
N GLU A 138 -1.44 -0.39 -9.28
CA GLU A 138 -0.89 -0.13 -10.60
C GLU A 138 -0.09 -1.37 -11.01
N TYR A 139 -0.30 -1.88 -12.23
CA TYR A 139 0.25 -3.17 -12.62
C TYR A 139 0.53 -3.26 -14.11
N ASP A 140 1.51 -4.06 -14.48
CA ASP A 140 1.85 -4.35 -15.88
C ASP A 140 0.96 -5.48 -16.41
N ASP A 141 0.15 -5.18 -17.43
CA ASP A 141 -0.75 -6.13 -18.09
C ASP A 141 -0.01 -7.32 -18.74
N SER A 142 1.30 -7.20 -19.00
CA SER A 142 2.12 -8.32 -19.46
C SER A 142 2.48 -9.31 -18.34
N CYS A 143 2.42 -8.87 -17.08
CA CYS A 143 2.68 -9.68 -15.90
C CYS A 143 1.39 -10.19 -15.25
N TYR A 144 0.29 -9.45 -15.37
CA TYR A 144 -1.00 -9.78 -14.77
C TYR A 144 -2.08 -9.86 -15.85
N GLU A 145 -2.45 -11.09 -16.21
CA GLU A 145 -3.44 -11.37 -17.24
C GLU A 145 -4.85 -10.92 -16.84
N GLY A 146 -5.17 -9.67 -17.19
CA GLY A 146 -6.53 -9.12 -17.12
C GLY A 146 -7.03 -8.75 -15.72
N ALA A 147 -8.17 -8.07 -15.70
CA ALA A 147 -8.75 -7.48 -14.49
C ALA A 147 -9.09 -8.52 -13.40
N ALA A 148 -9.35 -9.77 -13.77
CA ALA A 148 -9.67 -10.84 -12.83
C ALA A 148 -8.47 -11.21 -11.94
N HIS A 149 -7.27 -11.28 -12.53
CA HIS A 149 -6.06 -11.62 -11.79
C HIS A 149 -5.73 -10.54 -10.75
N ILE A 150 -5.84 -9.26 -11.12
CA ILE A 150 -5.64 -8.14 -10.18
C ILE A 150 -6.75 -8.06 -9.14
N ALA A 151 -7.99 -8.41 -9.48
CA ALA A 151 -9.06 -8.54 -8.49
C ALA A 151 -8.74 -9.60 -7.43
N ALA A 152 -8.14 -10.73 -7.82
CA ALA A 152 -7.66 -11.74 -6.88
C ALA A 152 -6.55 -11.17 -5.99
N VAL A 153 -5.52 -10.51 -6.55
CA VAL A 153 -4.47 -9.84 -5.77
C VAL A 153 -5.07 -8.85 -4.76
N ARG A 154 -6.04 -8.03 -5.16
CA ARG A 154 -6.77 -7.11 -4.28
C ARG A 154 -7.44 -7.86 -3.12
N ARG A 155 -8.17 -8.94 -3.40
CA ARG A 155 -8.83 -9.76 -2.36
C ARG A 155 -7.81 -10.30 -1.35
N MET A 156 -6.69 -10.83 -1.83
CA MET A 156 -5.62 -11.35 -0.97
C MET A 156 -5.07 -10.25 -0.05
N ILE A 157 -4.78 -9.06 -0.58
CA ILE A 157 -4.29 -7.92 0.21
C ILE A 157 -5.31 -7.54 1.28
N LEU A 158 -6.59 -7.40 0.92
CA LEU A 158 -7.64 -7.01 1.86
C LEU A 158 -7.83 -8.03 2.99
N ARG A 159 -7.79 -9.34 2.68
CA ARG A 159 -7.89 -10.40 3.69
C ARG A 159 -6.72 -10.38 4.67
N VAL A 160 -5.49 -10.17 4.18
CA VAL A 160 -4.32 -10.04 5.06
C VAL A 160 -4.42 -8.80 5.94
N LEU A 161 -4.90 -7.67 5.41
CA LEU A 161 -5.10 -6.45 6.21
C LEU A 161 -6.16 -6.66 7.29
N GLU A 162 -7.28 -7.30 6.97
CA GLU A 162 -8.31 -7.64 7.94
C GLU A 162 -7.75 -8.55 9.04
N ALA A 163 -7.03 -9.61 8.68
CA ALA A 163 -6.38 -10.51 9.63
C ALA A 163 -5.33 -9.80 10.50
N ALA A 164 -4.60 -8.83 9.96
CA ALA A 164 -3.63 -8.05 10.73
C ALA A 164 -4.31 -7.11 11.73
N ILE A 165 -5.46 -6.53 11.36
CA ILE A 165 -6.27 -5.65 12.24
C ILE A 165 -6.90 -6.47 13.37
N THR A 166 -7.51 -7.63 13.06
CA THR A 166 -8.16 -8.48 14.08
C THR A 166 -7.15 -9.08 15.05
N ALA A 167 -5.96 -9.44 14.58
CA ALA A 167 -4.87 -9.89 15.45
C ALA A 167 -4.40 -8.82 16.45
N GLY A 168 -4.50 -7.54 16.10
CA GLY A 168 -4.27 -6.43 17.03
C GLY A 168 -5.32 -6.33 18.15
N GLY A 169 -6.47 -6.97 17.99
CA GLY A 169 -7.59 -7.00 18.95
C GLY A 169 -7.58 -8.17 19.95
N GLY A 170 -6.55 -9.02 19.94
CA GLY A 170 -6.39 -10.14 20.88
C GLY A 170 -6.72 -11.53 20.32
N ASP A 171 -6.99 -11.66 19.01
CA ASP A 171 -7.08 -12.96 18.34
C ASP A 171 -5.68 -13.41 17.91
N GLU A 172 -5.06 -14.33 18.65
CA GLU A 172 -3.72 -14.86 18.36
C GLU A 172 -3.77 -15.92 17.25
N ARG A 173 -4.28 -15.55 16.08
CA ARG A 173 -4.12 -16.38 14.90
C ARG A 173 -2.62 -16.50 14.59
N SER A 174 -2.16 -17.74 14.43
CA SER A 174 -0.78 -18.01 14.03
C SER A 174 -0.50 -17.41 12.65
N PHE A 175 0.66 -16.80 12.49
CA PHE A 175 1.10 -16.30 11.19
C PHE A 175 1.22 -17.42 10.15
N GLU A 176 1.63 -18.61 10.57
CA GLU A 176 1.71 -19.78 9.67
C GLU A 176 0.33 -20.20 9.17
N ASP A 177 -0.69 -20.19 10.03
CA ASP A 177 -2.06 -20.52 9.62
C ASP A 177 -2.60 -19.50 8.62
N LEU A 178 -2.31 -18.20 8.83
CA LEU A 178 -2.67 -17.17 7.86
C LEU A 178 -1.94 -17.39 6.53
N ARG A 179 -0.64 -17.70 6.57
CA ARG A 179 0.16 -17.94 5.37
C ARG A 179 -0.36 -19.14 4.57
N GLU A 180 -0.65 -20.25 5.23
CA GLU A 180 -1.17 -21.45 4.58
C GLU A 180 -2.58 -21.24 4.01
N ASP A 181 -3.42 -20.46 4.68
CA ASP A 181 -4.71 -20.09 4.14
C ASP A 181 -4.59 -19.19 2.92
N MET A 182 -3.68 -18.21 2.94
CA MET A 182 -3.42 -17.39 1.75
C MET A 182 -2.90 -18.21 0.57
N LYS A 183 -2.04 -19.20 0.80
CA LYS A 183 -1.60 -20.13 -0.26
C LYS A 183 -2.76 -20.95 -0.80
N ARG A 184 -3.61 -21.48 0.08
CA ARG A 184 -4.77 -22.30 -0.31
C ARG A 184 -5.75 -21.48 -1.16
N GLU A 185 -6.03 -20.26 -0.75
CA GLU A 185 -6.92 -19.36 -1.48
C GLU A 185 -6.35 -18.99 -2.84
N TRP A 186 -5.05 -18.69 -2.92
CA TRP A 186 -4.38 -18.43 -4.18
C TRP A 186 -4.49 -19.61 -5.16
N GLN A 187 -4.31 -20.84 -4.67
CA GLN A 187 -4.48 -22.05 -5.49
C GLN A 187 -5.92 -22.21 -6.02
N VAL A 188 -6.92 -21.79 -5.24
CA VAL A 188 -8.33 -21.79 -5.68
C VAL A 188 -8.54 -20.76 -6.79
N GLU A 189 -7.99 -19.55 -6.63
CA GLU A 189 -8.06 -18.49 -7.65
C GLU A 189 -7.42 -18.97 -8.97
N GLU A 190 -6.20 -19.53 -8.92
CA GLU A 190 -5.52 -20.11 -10.08
C GLU A 190 -6.32 -21.23 -10.74
N ALA A 191 -6.87 -22.17 -9.95
CA ALA A 191 -7.67 -23.27 -10.48
C ALA A 191 -8.99 -22.81 -11.12
N SER A 192 -9.53 -21.67 -10.68
CA SER A 192 -10.74 -21.06 -11.24
C SER A 192 -10.47 -20.15 -12.44
N GLY A 193 -9.20 -19.91 -12.79
CA GLY A 193 -8.80 -18.99 -13.86
C GLY A 193 -9.01 -17.52 -13.53
N PHE A 194 -9.06 -17.18 -12.23
CA PHE A 194 -9.39 -15.87 -11.67
C PHE A 194 -10.79 -15.36 -12.04
N VAL A 195 -11.56 -14.93 -11.04
CA VAL A 195 -12.91 -14.40 -11.27
C VAL A 195 -12.97 -12.93 -10.88
N THR A 196 -13.44 -12.09 -11.81
CA THR A 196 -13.93 -10.75 -11.49
C THR A 196 -15.24 -10.91 -10.73
N GLU A 197 -15.27 -10.50 -9.46
CA GLU A 197 -16.52 -10.49 -8.69
C GLU A 197 -17.51 -9.52 -9.35
N SER A 198 -18.53 -10.10 -9.96
CA SER A 198 -19.84 -9.49 -10.12
C SER A 198 -20.77 -10.30 -9.22
N SER A 199 -21.21 -9.70 -8.12
CA SER A 199 -22.23 -10.22 -7.18
C SER A 199 -21.82 -11.29 -6.14
N CYS A 200 -21.06 -10.92 -5.11
CA CYS A 200 -21.17 -11.59 -3.82
C CYS A 200 -21.33 -10.53 -2.71
N GLY A 201 -22.44 -10.61 -1.99
CA GLY A 201 -22.99 -9.53 -1.14
C GLY A 201 -22.32 -9.34 0.22
N ASP A 202 -21.01 -9.59 0.33
CA ASP A 202 -20.19 -9.26 1.50
C ASP A 202 -19.29 -8.05 1.22
N GLU A 203 -19.87 -7.00 0.60
CA GLU A 203 -19.29 -5.65 0.61
C GLU A 203 -19.39 -5.05 2.01
N ALA A 204 -18.65 -5.59 2.97
CA ALA A 204 -18.28 -4.84 4.15
C ALA A 204 -17.31 -3.71 3.72
N ARG A 205 -17.88 -2.57 3.30
CA ARG A 205 -17.23 -1.25 3.17
C ARG A 205 -16.04 -1.09 2.19
N PHE A 206 -15.80 -2.01 1.25
CA PHE A 206 -14.77 -1.83 0.21
C PHE A 206 -15.39 -1.49 -1.14
N VAL A 207 -15.94 -0.28 -1.26
CA VAL A 207 -16.71 0.08 -2.46
C VAL A 207 -15.80 0.23 -3.68
N ALA A 208 -16.06 -0.61 -4.69
CA ALA A 208 -15.57 -0.39 -6.04
C ALA A 208 -16.45 0.68 -6.71
N GLY A 209 -15.95 1.91 -6.80
CA GLY A 209 -16.65 3.01 -7.46
C GLY A 209 -16.12 4.37 -7.01
N THR A 210 -15.13 4.89 -7.73
CA THR A 210 -14.33 6.05 -7.33
C THR A 210 -15.04 7.39 -7.46
N ASP A 211 -16.11 7.49 -8.25
CA ASP A 211 -16.58 8.81 -8.67
C ASP A 211 -17.60 9.43 -7.68
N GLY A 212 -18.40 8.59 -7.01
CA GLY A 212 -19.50 9.06 -6.16
C GLY A 212 -19.17 9.09 -4.66
N LEU A 213 -18.50 8.06 -4.15
CA LEU A 213 -18.22 7.94 -2.71
C LEU A 213 -17.12 8.87 -2.23
N PHE A 214 -16.14 9.17 -3.07
CA PHE A 214 -15.11 10.12 -2.73
C PHE A 214 -15.69 11.53 -2.62
N GLN A 215 -16.50 11.97 -3.59
CA GLN A 215 -17.20 13.26 -3.50
C GLN A 215 -18.15 13.29 -2.30
N ALA A 216 -18.79 12.17 -1.95
CA ALA A 216 -19.63 12.07 -0.76
C ALA A 216 -18.80 12.15 0.55
N SER A 217 -17.66 11.45 0.66
CA SER A 217 -16.77 11.54 1.82
C SER A 217 -16.15 12.94 1.97
N LEU A 218 -15.75 13.58 0.87
CA LEU A 218 -15.31 14.98 0.87
C LEU A 218 -16.45 15.95 1.23
N ALA A 219 -17.68 15.71 0.76
CA ALA A 219 -18.83 16.53 1.12
C ALA A 219 -19.16 16.41 2.61
N ASN A 220 -19.10 15.20 3.18
CA ASN A 220 -19.31 14.96 4.61
C ASN A 220 -18.23 15.62 5.48
N LEU A 221 -16.97 15.64 5.02
CA LEU A 221 -15.89 16.42 5.66
C LEU A 221 -16.14 17.94 5.61
N GLY A 222 -16.84 18.42 4.58
CA GLY A 222 -17.29 19.81 4.49
C GLY A 222 -18.50 20.14 5.39
N GLU A 223 -19.38 19.18 5.63
CA GLU A 223 -20.59 19.37 6.46
C GLU A 223 -20.33 19.32 7.96
N GLU A 224 -19.28 18.64 8.44
CA GLU A 224 -18.86 18.68 9.85
C GLU A 224 -18.40 20.09 10.32
N PHE A 225 -18.19 21.03 9.38
CA PHE A 225 -17.94 22.44 9.67
C PHE A 225 -19.16 23.36 9.48
N SER A 226 -20.34 22.82 9.19
CA SER A 226 -21.59 23.59 9.08
C SER A 226 -22.47 23.45 10.34
N CYS A 227 -21.91 23.72 11.52
CA CYS A 227 -22.70 23.91 12.75
C CYS A 227 -22.90 25.40 13.09
N SER A 228 -24.03 25.91 12.60
CA SER A 228 -24.91 26.95 13.16
C SER A 228 -24.46 28.44 13.19
N PRO A 229 -25.34 29.36 12.75
CA PRO A 229 -25.16 30.79 12.94
C PRO A 229 -25.37 31.15 14.42
N ARG A 230 -24.38 31.77 15.05
CA ARG A 230 -24.61 32.47 16.31
C ARG A 230 -25.38 33.76 16.02
N ILE A 231 -26.69 33.71 16.25
CA ILE A 231 -27.50 34.88 16.57
C ILE A 231 -27.33 35.16 18.06
N SER A 232 -26.62 36.24 18.40
CA SER A 232 -27.03 37.34 19.31
C SER A 232 -25.84 38.27 19.55
#